data_AF-A0A6N9VGJ4-F1
#
_entry.id   AF-A0A6N9VGJ4-F1
#
_cell.length_a   1.000
_cell.length_b   1.000
_cell.length_c   1.000
_cell.angle_alpha   90.00
_cell.angle_beta   90.00
_cell.angle_gamma   90.00
#
_symmetry.space_group_name_H-M   'P 1'
#
loop_
_entity.id
_entity.type
_entity.pdbx_description
1 polymer ?
#
loop_
_entity_poly.entity_id
_entity_poly.type
_entity_poly.pdbx_seq_one_letter_code
_entity_poly.pdbx_strand_id
1 'polypeptide(L)'
;MLLSHGGEPSPATESVARWTVEQVLSLAPDDASRKAGNKLASAGLWSGTGFDGSGAVWGLCKGSGSKPYQTVVDTTGPAYRCSCPSRKFPCKHALGLLLLRASGDGAIQQGEPAEWAAQWLEARRGRVEAKQAKQEAVASGESAPGPADSAAARKRAERRAERVTSGAQELEQRLTDLLRGGLATADRAGYTLWEETAARMVDAQAPGLASRVRELGAIPGSGPGWPVRLLEECGLLHLLDTAWLGREALPDQLAATVRTRVGLPMSAEGPPVRDHWLVLAQYDTPDGRLVTRRIWLYGRESGRTALLLSFGPMGRAPELALPVGVTIDAELTPYPGGGLRADLGRQFATPGPVPGTPPPGGSTATALAVHAEALRGDPWLDAWPVTLRDVIPVPSGDGWQVADAESESALPLTPAALSRPGLWKLVALSGGGPVTVFGELGHRGFDPFAAWDTGAGRGGGSGGAANGTVRLI
;
A
#
# COMPACT_ATOMS: atom_id res chain seq x y z
N MET A 1 19.99 -41.38 -46.69
CA MET A 1 20.36 -41.70 -45.30
C MET A 1 20.89 -40.43 -44.65
N LEU A 2 20.43 -40.19 -43.42
CA LEU A 2 20.81 -39.14 -42.47
C LEU A 2 20.26 -37.72 -42.73
N LEU A 3 19.03 -37.56 -42.23
CA LEU A 3 18.35 -36.32 -41.91
C LEU A 3 19.01 -35.69 -40.66
N SER A 4 19.47 -34.44 -40.75
CA SER A 4 19.86 -33.65 -39.59
C SER A 4 18.64 -32.86 -39.10
N HIS A 5 18.02 -33.32 -38.01
CA HIS A 5 17.03 -32.54 -37.27
C HIS A 5 17.74 -31.46 -36.45
N GLY A 6 17.73 -30.22 -36.96
CA GLY A 6 17.97 -29.03 -36.14
C GLY A 6 16.73 -28.80 -35.28
N GLY A 7 16.73 -29.35 -34.06
CA GLY A 7 15.79 -28.95 -33.03
C GLY A 7 16.21 -27.59 -32.48
N GLU A 8 15.38 -26.57 -32.74
CA GLU A 8 15.43 -25.33 -31.99
C GLU A 8 15.31 -25.64 -30.49
N PRO A 9 16.12 -25.04 -29.60
CA PRO A 9 15.90 -25.18 -28.18
C PRO A 9 14.55 -24.56 -27.84
N SER A 10 13.60 -25.38 -27.37
CA SER A 10 12.38 -24.90 -26.72
C SER A 10 12.74 -23.83 -25.70
N PRO A 11 12.00 -22.71 -25.62
CA PRO A 11 12.22 -21.73 -24.57
C PRO A 11 12.05 -22.45 -23.24
N ALA A 12 13.11 -22.54 -22.45
CA ALA A 12 13.02 -22.98 -21.07
C ALA A 12 12.02 -22.04 -20.41
N THR A 13 10.85 -22.57 -20.07
CA THR A 13 9.90 -21.90 -19.18
C THR A 13 10.64 -21.69 -17.86
N GLU A 14 11.14 -20.47 -17.66
CA GLU A 14 11.77 -20.07 -16.40
C GLU A 14 10.82 -20.44 -15.27
N SER A 15 11.26 -21.34 -14.39
CA SER A 15 10.48 -21.80 -13.27
C SER A 15 10.11 -20.59 -12.41
N VAL A 16 8.82 -20.34 -12.19
CA VAL A 16 8.34 -19.27 -11.29
C VAL A 16 9.09 -19.35 -9.98
N ALA A 17 9.85 -18.30 -9.71
CA ALA A 17 10.75 -18.25 -8.60
C ALA A 17 9.97 -18.26 -7.27
N ARG A 18 10.44 -19.10 -6.36
CA ARG A 18 9.79 -19.43 -5.10
C ARG A 18 9.90 -18.27 -4.11
N TRP A 19 8.78 -17.89 -3.48
CA TRP A 19 8.78 -16.90 -2.42
C TRP A 19 9.48 -17.38 -1.16
N THR A 20 10.14 -16.45 -0.47
CA THR A 20 10.74 -16.69 0.84
C THR A 20 9.68 -16.80 1.92
N VAL A 21 10.02 -17.42 3.06
CA VAL A 21 9.14 -17.46 4.24
C VAL A 21 8.73 -16.04 4.66
N GLU A 22 9.67 -15.10 4.65
CA GLU A 22 9.43 -13.70 5.00
C GLU A 22 8.40 -13.04 4.06
N GLN A 23 8.53 -13.26 2.74
CA GLN A 23 7.57 -12.78 1.74
C GLN A 23 6.18 -13.36 1.95
N VAL A 24 6.05 -14.66 2.20
CA VAL A 24 4.75 -15.30 2.47
C VAL A 24 4.11 -14.74 3.74
N LEU A 25 4.90 -14.57 4.79
CA LEU A 25 4.43 -14.04 6.06
C LEU A 25 4.01 -12.57 5.95
N SER A 26 4.52 -11.80 4.98
CA SER A 26 4.08 -10.42 4.70
C SER A 26 2.63 -10.33 4.19
N LEU A 27 2.07 -11.44 3.71
CA LEU A 27 0.69 -11.53 3.21
C LEU A 27 -0.33 -11.79 4.33
N ALA A 28 0.12 -12.12 5.55
CA ALA A 28 -0.78 -12.51 6.63
C ALA A 28 -1.68 -11.34 7.07
N PRO A 29 -3.02 -11.53 7.15
CA PRO A 29 -3.95 -10.46 7.49
C PRO A 29 -3.87 -10.03 8.97
N ASP A 30 -3.34 -10.90 9.84
CA ASP A 30 -3.07 -10.63 11.25
C ASP A 30 -2.10 -11.67 11.84
N ASP A 31 -1.59 -11.40 13.04
CA ASP A 31 -0.65 -12.28 13.73
C ASP A 31 -1.22 -13.64 14.13
N ALA A 32 -2.53 -13.72 14.40
CA ALA A 32 -3.18 -14.99 14.69
C ALA A 32 -3.18 -15.90 13.45
N SER A 33 -3.45 -15.33 12.28
CA SER A 33 -3.41 -16.03 10.98
C SER A 33 -1.98 -16.41 10.62
N ARG A 34 -1.00 -15.54 10.90
CA ARG A 34 0.44 -15.81 10.75
C ARG A 34 0.86 -17.05 11.56
N LYS A 35 0.56 -17.07 12.87
CA LYS A 35 0.87 -18.20 13.77
C LYS A 35 0.15 -19.49 13.35
N ALA A 36 -1.12 -19.38 12.97
CA ALA A 36 -1.91 -20.53 12.53
C ALA A 36 -1.42 -21.11 11.19
N GLY A 37 -1.01 -20.25 10.25
CA GLY A 37 -0.43 -20.66 8.97
C GLY A 37 0.89 -21.41 9.15
N ASN A 38 1.79 -20.90 10.00
CA ASN A 38 3.06 -21.57 10.35
C ASN A 38 2.84 -22.99 10.88
N LYS A 39 1.82 -23.20 11.73
CA LYS A 39 1.50 -24.54 12.25
C LYS A 39 1.03 -25.51 11.15
N LEU A 40 0.52 -25.00 10.04
CA LEU A 40 0.07 -25.80 8.91
C LEU A 40 1.17 -26.01 7.86
N ALA A 41 2.34 -25.39 7.99
CA ALA A 41 3.47 -25.55 7.07
C ALA A 41 4.25 -26.85 7.32
N SER A 42 3.54 -27.99 7.39
CA SER A 42 4.12 -29.32 7.62
C SER A 42 3.60 -30.30 6.58
N ALA A 43 4.51 -31.00 5.89
CA ALA A 43 4.17 -31.90 4.78
C ALA A 43 3.10 -32.95 5.15
N GLY A 44 3.11 -33.48 6.37
CA GLY A 44 2.15 -34.50 6.83
C GLY A 44 0.69 -34.02 6.96
N LEU A 45 0.45 -32.70 6.90
CA LEU A 45 -0.90 -32.13 6.93
C LEU A 45 -1.48 -31.91 5.53
N TRP A 46 -0.67 -32.11 4.48
CA TRP A 46 -1.03 -31.82 3.11
C TRP A 46 -1.00 -33.08 2.24
N SER A 47 -1.86 -33.10 1.24
CA SER A 47 -1.91 -34.15 0.22
C SER A 47 -2.35 -33.53 -1.12
N GLY A 48 -2.09 -34.23 -2.23
CA GLY A 48 -2.43 -33.73 -3.58
C GLY A 48 -1.86 -32.33 -3.85
N THR A 49 -0.66 -32.06 -3.31
CA THR A 49 0.02 -30.77 -3.46
C THR A 49 0.69 -30.69 -4.82
N GLY A 50 0.67 -29.50 -5.41
CA GLY A 50 1.42 -29.24 -6.62
C GLY A 50 1.58 -27.75 -6.87
N PHE A 51 2.48 -27.42 -7.79
CA PHE A 51 2.60 -26.09 -8.36
C PHE A 51 2.80 -26.19 -9.88
N ASP A 52 2.47 -25.14 -10.61
CA ASP A 52 2.75 -25.06 -12.04
C ASP A 52 3.81 -23.98 -12.36
N GLY A 53 4.24 -23.94 -13.61
CA GLY A 53 5.17 -22.92 -14.10
C GLY A 53 4.54 -21.55 -14.34
N SER A 54 3.23 -21.37 -14.13
CA SER A 54 2.54 -20.09 -14.34
C SER A 54 2.32 -19.32 -13.04
N GLY A 55 2.49 -19.98 -11.89
CA GLY A 55 2.37 -19.38 -10.56
C GLY A 55 1.20 -19.93 -9.74
N ALA A 56 0.54 -20.99 -10.17
CA ALA A 56 -0.44 -21.68 -9.37
C ALA A 56 0.22 -22.60 -8.33
N VAL A 57 -0.36 -22.65 -7.13
CA VAL A 57 -0.01 -23.59 -6.05
C VAL A 57 -1.29 -24.15 -5.49
N TRP A 58 -1.41 -25.46 -5.35
CA TRP A 58 -2.60 -26.11 -4.82
C TRP A 58 -2.26 -27.22 -3.83
N GLY A 59 -3.23 -27.56 -3.00
CA GLY A 59 -3.13 -28.68 -2.08
C GLY A 59 -4.41 -28.93 -1.29
N LEU A 60 -4.49 -30.12 -0.71
CA LEU A 60 -5.56 -30.57 0.18
C LEU A 60 -5.04 -30.58 1.62
N CYS A 61 -5.50 -29.63 2.44
CA CYS A 61 -5.12 -29.58 3.85
C CYS A 61 -6.05 -30.46 4.69
N LYS A 62 -5.49 -31.35 5.51
CA LYS A 62 -6.27 -32.11 6.50
C LYS A 62 -6.88 -31.14 7.51
N GLY A 63 -8.20 -31.13 7.59
CA GLY A 63 -8.98 -30.28 8.49
C GLY A 63 -9.60 -31.07 9.65
N SER A 64 -10.42 -30.39 10.45
CA SER A 64 -11.22 -31.01 11.51
C SER A 64 -12.46 -31.76 10.98
N GLY A 65 -12.79 -31.62 9.70
CA GLY A 65 -13.90 -32.30 9.04
C GLY A 65 -13.48 -33.55 8.27
N SER A 66 -14.46 -34.27 7.72
CA SER A 66 -14.26 -35.51 6.95
C SER A 66 -13.63 -35.29 5.56
N LYS A 67 -13.79 -34.09 4.98
CA LYS A 67 -13.19 -33.73 3.69
C LYS A 67 -12.03 -32.74 3.91
N PRO A 68 -10.86 -32.94 3.28
CA PRO A 68 -9.76 -31.99 3.36
C PRO A 68 -10.13 -30.67 2.65
N TYR A 69 -9.54 -29.57 3.12
CA TYR A 69 -9.77 -28.25 2.54
C TYR A 69 -8.97 -28.09 1.24
N GLN A 70 -9.68 -27.96 0.13
CA GLN A 70 -9.13 -27.58 -1.17
C GLN A 70 -8.62 -26.15 -1.09
N THR A 71 -7.33 -25.97 -1.35
CA THR A 71 -6.66 -24.67 -1.32
C THR A 71 -5.92 -24.47 -2.63
N VAL A 72 -6.22 -23.36 -3.32
CA VAL A 72 -5.51 -22.88 -4.51
C VAL A 72 -5.02 -21.47 -4.24
N VAL A 73 -3.81 -21.19 -4.69
CA VAL A 73 -3.21 -19.86 -4.71
C VAL A 73 -2.70 -19.61 -6.12
N ASP A 74 -3.10 -18.48 -6.70
CA ASP A 74 -2.44 -17.88 -7.86
C ASP A 74 -1.43 -16.87 -7.31
N THR A 75 -0.16 -16.95 -7.70
CA THR A 75 0.92 -16.09 -7.19
C THR A 75 1.23 -14.88 -8.09
N THR A 76 0.57 -14.74 -9.24
CA THR A 76 0.80 -13.63 -10.18
C THR A 76 0.31 -12.29 -9.62
N GLY A 77 -0.96 -12.20 -9.25
CA GLY A 77 -1.52 -11.09 -8.45
C GLY A 77 -2.31 -11.70 -7.31
N PRO A 78 -1.70 -11.95 -6.13
CA PRO A 78 -2.03 -13.15 -5.41
C PRO A 78 -3.48 -13.22 -4.99
N ALA A 79 -4.12 -14.30 -5.46
CA ALA A 79 -5.51 -14.58 -5.19
C ALA A 79 -5.62 -15.95 -4.55
N TYR A 80 -6.54 -16.05 -3.60
CA TYR A 80 -6.64 -17.22 -2.73
C TYR A 80 -8.04 -17.80 -2.82
N ARG A 81 -8.13 -19.12 -3.01
CA ARG A 81 -9.36 -19.88 -2.85
C ARG A 81 -9.11 -21.02 -1.88
N CYS A 82 -9.83 -21.03 -0.77
CA CYS A 82 -9.85 -22.15 0.16
C CYS A 82 -11.30 -22.53 0.47
N SER A 83 -11.61 -23.83 0.55
CA SER A 83 -12.96 -24.31 0.92
C SER A 83 -13.28 -24.21 2.42
N CYS A 84 -12.37 -23.68 3.24
CA CYS A 84 -12.61 -23.48 4.67
C CYS A 84 -13.60 -22.33 4.96
N PRO A 85 -14.30 -22.33 6.11
CA PRO A 85 -15.31 -21.31 6.45
C PRO A 85 -14.72 -19.95 6.89
N SER A 86 -13.40 -19.77 6.79
CA SER A 86 -12.75 -18.53 7.22
C SER A 86 -13.13 -17.35 6.31
N ARG A 87 -13.37 -16.18 6.92
CA ARG A 87 -13.57 -14.91 6.19
C ARG A 87 -12.28 -14.11 6.01
N LYS A 88 -11.14 -14.61 6.50
CA LYS A 88 -9.82 -13.98 6.38
C LYS A 88 -9.13 -14.47 5.12
N PHE A 89 -8.59 -13.55 4.33
CA PHE A 89 -7.90 -13.85 3.08
C PHE A 89 -6.55 -13.11 3.03
N PRO A 90 -5.42 -13.80 2.84
CA PRO A 90 -5.28 -15.27 2.83
C PRO A 90 -5.65 -15.90 4.18
N CYS A 91 -6.30 -17.07 4.15
CA CYS A 91 -6.60 -17.83 5.36
C CYS A 91 -5.37 -18.62 5.83
N LYS A 92 -5.41 -19.20 7.03
CA LYS A 92 -4.32 -20.04 7.55
C LYS A 92 -3.90 -21.18 6.62
N HIS A 93 -4.82 -21.76 5.83
CA HIS A 93 -4.50 -22.83 4.88
C HIS A 93 -3.74 -22.30 3.66
N ALA A 94 -4.17 -21.16 3.10
CA ALA A 94 -3.44 -20.51 2.00
C ALA A 94 -2.03 -20.09 2.44
N LEU A 95 -1.89 -19.51 3.64
CA LEU A 95 -0.59 -19.21 4.24
C LEU A 95 0.25 -20.47 4.45
N GLY A 96 -0.33 -21.52 5.03
CA GLY A 96 0.36 -22.80 5.27
C GLY A 96 0.85 -23.47 3.99
N LEU A 97 0.06 -23.44 2.91
CA LEU A 97 0.44 -23.98 1.60
C LEU A 97 1.62 -23.21 0.99
N LEU A 98 1.56 -21.88 1.03
CA LEU A 98 2.64 -21.04 0.54
C LEU A 98 3.91 -21.19 1.38
N LEU A 99 3.79 -21.33 2.70
CA LEU A 99 4.92 -21.58 3.60
C LEU A 99 5.56 -22.95 3.35
N LEU A 100 4.74 -23.98 3.09
CA LEU A 100 5.22 -25.30 2.69
C LEU A 100 5.98 -25.24 1.36
N ARG A 101 5.47 -24.46 0.38
CA ARG A 101 6.22 -24.19 -0.85
C ARG A 101 7.53 -23.46 -0.54
N ALA A 102 7.48 -22.48 0.36
CA ALA A 102 8.60 -21.63 0.74
C ALA A 102 9.65 -22.34 1.62
N SER A 103 9.40 -23.52 2.20
CA SER A 103 10.38 -24.30 2.99
C SER A 103 11.28 -25.15 2.11
N GLY A 104 10.74 -25.71 1.01
CA GLY A 104 11.55 -26.32 -0.04
C GLY A 104 11.93 -27.76 0.13
N ASP A 105 11.31 -28.42 1.10
CA ASP A 105 11.63 -29.79 1.48
C ASP A 105 11.11 -30.82 0.46
N GLY A 106 10.88 -30.43 -0.80
CA GLY A 106 10.32 -31.27 -1.85
C GLY A 106 8.85 -31.67 -1.65
N ALA A 107 8.15 -31.11 -0.66
CA ALA A 107 6.77 -31.48 -0.34
C ALA A 107 5.73 -31.06 -1.39
N ILE A 108 6.08 -30.13 -2.29
CA ILE A 108 5.23 -29.68 -3.39
C ILE A 108 6.03 -29.82 -4.68
N GLN A 109 5.55 -30.68 -5.58
CA GLN A 109 6.20 -30.98 -6.85
C GLN A 109 5.54 -30.21 -7.99
N GLN A 110 6.29 -29.97 -9.06
CA GLN A 110 5.72 -29.40 -10.27
C GLN A 110 4.78 -30.41 -10.93
N GLY A 111 3.63 -29.97 -11.41
CA GLY A 111 2.68 -30.83 -12.10
C GLY A 111 1.52 -30.07 -12.72
N GLU A 112 0.57 -30.82 -13.26
CA GLU A 112 -0.68 -30.24 -13.77
C GLU A 112 -1.66 -29.96 -12.63
N PRO A 113 -2.37 -28.81 -12.65
CA PRO A 113 -3.36 -28.49 -11.64
C PRO A 113 -4.45 -29.56 -11.56
N ALA A 114 -4.81 -29.94 -10.33
CA ALA A 114 -5.99 -30.78 -10.13
C ALA A 114 -7.24 -30.10 -10.70
N GLU A 115 -8.24 -30.88 -11.13
CA GLU A 115 -9.42 -30.36 -11.86
C GLU A 115 -10.11 -29.17 -11.16
N TRP A 116 -10.30 -29.26 -9.84
CA TRP A 116 -10.89 -28.19 -9.02
C TRP A 116 -10.01 -26.93 -8.94
N ALA A 117 -8.69 -27.07 -9.06
CA ALA A 117 -7.75 -25.95 -9.12
C ALA A 117 -7.76 -25.32 -10.52
N ALA A 118 -7.72 -26.14 -11.58
CA ALA A 118 -7.80 -25.68 -12.96
C ALA A 118 -9.08 -24.88 -13.23
N GLN A 119 -10.25 -25.39 -12.83
CA GLN A 119 -11.53 -24.71 -12.99
C GLN A 119 -11.54 -23.31 -12.35
N TRP A 120 -10.94 -23.17 -11.16
CA TRP A 120 -10.86 -21.87 -10.48
C TRP A 120 -9.88 -20.92 -11.16
N LEU A 121 -8.73 -21.42 -11.60
CA LEU A 121 -7.70 -20.63 -12.31
C LEU A 121 -8.23 -20.10 -13.65
N GLU A 122 -8.94 -20.92 -14.43
CA GLU A 122 -9.53 -20.48 -15.70
C GLU A 122 -10.62 -19.43 -15.51
N ALA A 123 -11.54 -19.65 -14.56
CA ALA A 123 -12.56 -18.67 -14.22
C ALA A 123 -11.96 -17.35 -13.70
N ARG A 124 -10.74 -17.40 -13.13
CA ARG A 124 -10.01 -16.20 -12.73
C ARG A 124 -9.37 -15.50 -13.95
N ARG A 125 -8.64 -16.24 -14.80
CA ARG A 125 -8.02 -15.70 -16.01
C ARG A 125 -9.03 -14.96 -16.88
N GLY A 126 -10.18 -15.58 -17.16
CA GLY A 126 -11.24 -14.93 -17.96
C GLY A 126 -11.80 -13.64 -17.34
N ARG A 127 -11.86 -13.54 -15.99
CA ARG A 127 -12.26 -12.28 -15.32
C ARG A 127 -11.22 -11.18 -15.42
N VAL A 128 -9.93 -11.55 -15.36
CA VAL A 128 -8.81 -10.61 -15.50
C VAL A 128 -8.75 -10.10 -16.94
N GLU A 129 -8.82 -11.00 -17.93
CA GLU A 129 -8.83 -10.67 -19.36
C GLU A 129 -10.03 -9.79 -19.72
N ALA A 130 -11.24 -10.10 -19.23
CA ALA A 130 -12.41 -9.25 -19.48
C ALA A 130 -12.25 -7.83 -18.88
N LYS A 131 -11.61 -7.70 -17.71
CA LYS A 131 -11.33 -6.40 -17.12
C LYS A 131 -10.27 -5.63 -17.92
N GLN A 132 -9.24 -6.33 -18.42
CA GLN A 132 -8.18 -5.77 -19.26
C GLN A 132 -8.73 -5.31 -20.61
N ALA A 133 -9.51 -6.14 -21.31
CA ALA A 133 -10.14 -5.78 -22.59
C ALA A 133 -11.04 -4.54 -22.45
N LYS A 134 -11.75 -4.40 -21.32
CA LYS A 134 -12.54 -3.20 -21.03
C LYS A 134 -11.67 -1.96 -20.82
N GLN A 135 -10.51 -2.10 -20.17
CA GLN A 135 -9.57 -0.99 -19.97
C GLN A 135 -8.90 -0.59 -21.29
N GLU A 136 -8.48 -1.54 -22.10
CA GLU A 136 -7.90 -1.32 -23.43
C GLU A 136 -8.91 -0.65 -24.37
N ALA A 137 -10.18 -1.09 -24.39
CA ALA A 137 -11.24 -0.46 -25.19
C ALA A 137 -11.57 0.98 -24.76
N VAL A 138 -11.35 1.32 -23.49
CA VAL A 138 -11.46 2.70 -22.99
C VAL A 138 -10.23 3.52 -23.40
N ALA A 139 -9.04 2.94 -23.34
CA ALA A 139 -7.79 3.59 -23.75
C ALA A 139 -7.69 3.81 -25.27
N SER A 140 -8.25 2.89 -26.09
CA SER A 140 -8.31 2.98 -27.55
C SER A 140 -9.40 3.92 -28.07
N GLY A 141 -10.28 4.43 -27.20
CA GLY A 141 -11.39 5.31 -27.55
C GLY A 141 -12.61 4.59 -28.15
N GLU A 142 -12.57 3.26 -28.32
CA GLU A 142 -13.68 2.46 -28.87
C GLU A 142 -14.90 2.40 -27.93
N SER A 143 -14.69 2.62 -26.63
CA SER A 143 -15.74 2.68 -25.61
C SER A 143 -15.88 4.07 -24.96
N ALA A 144 -15.44 5.14 -25.65
CA ALA A 144 -15.63 6.50 -25.14
C ALA A 144 -17.13 6.80 -24.98
N PRO A 145 -17.57 7.36 -23.83
CA PRO A 145 -18.96 7.78 -23.65
C PRO A 145 -19.34 8.76 -24.77
N GLY A 146 -20.56 8.62 -25.31
CA GLY A 146 -21.03 9.51 -26.37
C GLY A 146 -21.05 10.98 -25.93
N PRO A 147 -21.11 11.95 -26.86
CA PRO A 147 -21.12 13.38 -26.53
C PRO A 147 -22.22 13.75 -25.51
N ALA A 148 -23.39 13.12 -25.60
CA ALA A 148 -24.50 13.30 -24.64
C ALA A 148 -24.17 12.79 -23.23
N ASP A 149 -23.46 11.65 -23.12
CA ASP A 149 -23.03 11.09 -21.83
C ASP A 149 -21.94 11.94 -21.18
N SER A 150 -21.04 12.52 -21.98
CA SER A 150 -20.02 13.46 -21.52
C SER A 150 -20.63 14.77 -20.99
N ALA A 151 -21.63 15.33 -21.68
CA ALA A 151 -22.33 16.53 -21.25
C ALA A 151 -23.17 16.27 -19.98
N ALA A 152 -23.82 15.11 -19.88
CA ALA A 152 -24.54 14.71 -18.68
C ALA A 152 -23.59 14.45 -17.49
N ALA A 153 -22.42 13.86 -17.73
CA ALA A 153 -21.38 13.69 -16.71
C ALA A 153 -20.84 15.04 -16.21
N ARG A 154 -20.56 15.97 -17.12
CA ARG A 154 -20.14 17.34 -16.77
C ARG A 154 -21.18 18.06 -15.92
N LYS A 155 -22.45 18.04 -16.32
CA LYS A 155 -23.55 18.64 -15.56
C LYS A 155 -23.72 18.02 -14.16
N ARG A 156 -23.50 16.71 -14.01
CA ARG A 156 -23.49 16.04 -12.70
C ARG A 156 -22.30 16.47 -11.85
N ALA A 157 -21.13 16.64 -12.44
CA ALA A 157 -19.94 17.14 -11.75
C ALA A 157 -20.13 18.59 -11.28
N GLU A 158 -20.67 19.46 -12.13
CA GLU A 158 -21.01 20.86 -11.79
C GLU A 158 -21.99 20.92 -10.60
N ARG A 159 -23.12 20.21 -10.67
CA ARG A 159 -24.10 20.16 -9.56
C ARG A 159 -23.51 19.62 -8.27
N ARG A 160 -22.59 18.66 -8.36
CA ARG A 160 -21.87 18.16 -7.19
C ARG A 160 -20.96 19.25 -6.61
N ALA A 161 -20.22 19.95 -7.46
CA ALA A 161 -19.35 21.03 -7.03
C ALA A 161 -20.15 22.18 -6.37
N GLU A 162 -21.34 22.51 -6.86
CA GLU A 162 -22.26 23.47 -6.22
C GLU A 162 -22.65 23.04 -4.80
N ARG A 163 -23.02 21.77 -4.61
CA ARG A 163 -23.38 21.21 -3.28
C ARG A 163 -22.20 21.26 -2.32
N VAL A 164 -21.02 20.86 -2.79
CA VAL A 164 -19.79 20.89 -2.00
C VAL A 164 -19.45 22.34 -1.61
N THR A 165 -19.61 23.29 -2.55
CA THR A 165 -19.38 24.73 -2.29
C THR A 165 -20.30 25.25 -1.18
N SER A 166 -21.59 24.93 -1.24
CA SER A 166 -22.53 25.29 -0.17
C SER A 166 -22.15 24.67 1.18
N GLY A 167 -21.68 23.42 1.18
CA GLY A 167 -21.21 22.74 2.38
C GLY A 167 -19.96 23.39 2.97
N ALA A 168 -18.96 23.69 2.13
CA ALA A 168 -17.72 24.35 2.54
C ALA A 168 -17.96 25.75 3.14
N GLN A 169 -18.91 26.52 2.58
CA GLN A 169 -19.30 27.82 3.15
C GLN A 169 -19.94 27.69 4.54
N GLU A 170 -20.82 26.68 4.73
CA GLU A 170 -21.39 26.42 6.06
C GLU A 170 -20.30 25.98 7.04
N LEU A 171 -19.36 25.14 6.60
CA LEU A 171 -18.26 24.66 7.42
C LEU A 171 -17.31 25.80 7.85
N GLU A 172 -16.97 26.70 6.94
CA GLU A 172 -16.16 27.89 7.22
C GLU A 172 -16.80 28.78 8.30
N GLN A 173 -18.11 29.02 8.21
CA GLN A 173 -18.85 29.77 9.23
C GLN A 173 -18.79 29.06 10.59
N ARG A 174 -19.00 27.74 10.62
CA ARG A 174 -18.94 26.94 11.86
C ARG A 174 -17.54 26.95 12.50
N LEU A 175 -16.49 26.82 11.70
CA LEU A 175 -15.10 26.92 12.17
C LEU A 175 -14.82 28.31 12.74
N THR A 176 -15.33 29.36 12.10
CA THR A 176 -15.20 30.73 12.60
C THR A 176 -15.95 30.92 13.93
N ASP A 177 -17.16 30.38 14.06
CA ASP A 177 -17.94 30.45 15.29
C ASP A 177 -17.28 29.66 16.45
N LEU A 178 -16.69 28.50 16.15
CA LEU A 178 -15.88 27.74 17.10
C LEU A 178 -14.71 28.59 17.64
N LEU A 179 -13.97 29.26 16.75
CA LEU A 179 -12.85 30.10 17.14
C LEU A 179 -13.30 31.33 17.95
N ARG A 180 -14.41 31.97 17.56
CA ARG A 180 -14.99 33.10 18.32
C ARG A 180 -15.45 32.67 19.72
N GLY A 181 -16.03 31.47 19.85
CA GLY A 181 -16.48 30.90 21.12
C GLY A 181 -15.34 30.44 22.04
N GLY A 182 -14.13 30.28 21.49
CA GLY A 182 -12.94 29.84 22.20
C GLY A 182 -12.87 28.33 22.36
N LEU A 183 -11.70 27.77 22.02
CA LEU A 183 -11.47 26.31 21.99
C LEU A 183 -11.60 25.64 23.36
N ALA A 184 -11.42 26.37 24.46
CA ALA A 184 -11.50 25.84 25.82
C ALA A 184 -12.89 25.30 26.21
N THR A 185 -13.92 25.60 25.40
CA THR A 185 -15.28 25.08 25.58
C THR A 185 -15.65 23.97 24.58
N ALA A 186 -14.75 23.64 23.65
CA ALA A 186 -14.99 22.65 22.62
C ALA A 186 -15.14 21.22 23.17
N ASP A 187 -14.60 20.94 24.35
CA ASP A 187 -14.82 19.69 25.09
C ASP A 187 -16.27 19.55 25.59
N ARG A 188 -16.98 20.67 25.78
CA ARG A 188 -18.40 20.73 26.18
C ARG A 188 -19.36 20.66 25.01
N ALA A 189 -18.91 20.94 23.79
CA ALA A 189 -19.75 21.00 22.59
C ALA A 189 -20.40 19.65 22.24
N GLY A 190 -19.93 18.55 22.85
CA GLY A 190 -20.50 17.21 22.71
C GLY A 190 -20.22 16.58 21.35
N TYR A 191 -20.04 15.26 21.33
CA TYR A 191 -19.79 14.49 20.11
C TYR A 191 -20.89 14.68 19.04
N THR A 192 -22.13 14.93 19.47
CA THR A 192 -23.30 15.11 18.60
C THR A 192 -23.15 16.28 17.63
N LEU A 193 -22.63 17.44 18.07
CA LEU A 193 -22.50 18.63 17.20
C LEU A 193 -21.52 18.38 16.04
N TRP A 194 -20.44 17.66 16.32
CA TRP A 194 -19.45 17.26 15.32
C TRP A 194 -20.04 16.28 14.31
N GLU A 195 -20.81 15.28 14.77
CA GLU A 195 -21.48 14.35 13.88
C GLU A 195 -22.59 15.01 13.04
N GLU A 196 -23.34 15.96 13.59
CA GLU A 196 -24.30 16.76 12.82
C GLU A 196 -23.61 17.55 11.71
N THR A 197 -22.46 18.16 12.02
CA THR A 197 -21.67 18.90 11.03
C THR A 197 -21.10 17.96 9.96
N ALA A 198 -20.60 16.79 10.36
CA ALA A 198 -20.10 15.78 9.44
C ALA A 198 -21.21 15.21 8.53
N ALA A 199 -22.42 15.00 9.07
CA ALA A 199 -23.58 14.56 8.30
C ALA A 199 -23.94 15.57 7.20
N ARG A 200 -23.91 16.87 7.51
CA ARG A 200 -24.12 17.94 6.52
C ARG A 200 -23.08 17.92 5.41
N MET A 201 -21.82 17.61 5.72
CA MET A 201 -20.78 17.45 4.69
C MET A 201 -21.04 16.24 3.79
N VAL A 202 -21.59 15.14 4.32
CA VAL A 202 -22.03 14.00 3.50
C VAL A 202 -23.19 14.41 2.58
N ASP A 203 -24.17 15.15 3.09
CA ASP A 203 -25.31 15.66 2.30
C ASP A 203 -24.85 16.64 1.21
N ALA A 204 -23.82 17.44 1.50
CA ALA A 204 -23.14 18.32 0.56
C ALA A 204 -22.27 17.57 -0.48
N GLN A 205 -22.18 16.24 -0.40
CA GLN A 205 -21.31 15.40 -1.26
C GLN A 205 -19.82 15.67 -1.07
N ALA A 206 -19.41 16.05 0.14
CA ALA A 206 -18.03 16.29 0.55
C ALA A 206 -17.58 15.29 1.64
N PRO A 207 -17.51 13.98 1.34
CA PRO A 207 -17.20 12.97 2.35
C PRO A 207 -15.80 13.13 2.96
N GLY A 208 -14.84 13.74 2.25
CA GLY A 208 -13.52 14.07 2.80
C GLY A 208 -13.60 15.12 3.90
N LEU A 209 -14.37 16.20 3.68
CA LEU A 209 -14.65 17.20 4.73
C LEU A 209 -15.38 16.58 5.91
N ALA A 210 -16.34 15.67 5.65
CA ALA A 210 -17.03 14.94 6.71
C ALA A 210 -16.08 14.15 7.60
N SER A 211 -15.11 13.44 7.02
CA SER A 211 -14.11 12.69 7.78
C SER A 211 -13.25 13.61 8.65
N ARG A 212 -12.77 14.73 8.11
CA ARG A 212 -11.97 15.72 8.85
C ARG A 212 -12.74 16.33 10.03
N VAL A 213 -14.02 16.63 9.84
CA VAL A 213 -14.89 17.11 10.93
C VAL A 213 -15.03 16.07 12.06
N ARG A 214 -15.15 14.78 11.73
CA ARG A 214 -15.19 13.72 12.75
C ARG A 214 -13.87 13.60 13.50
N GLU A 215 -12.75 13.74 12.80
CA GLU A 215 -11.42 13.77 13.41
C GLU A 215 -11.30 14.92 14.41
N LEU A 216 -11.77 16.14 14.06
CA LEU A 216 -11.83 17.27 15.00
C LEU A 216 -12.59 16.94 16.27
N GLY A 217 -13.75 16.27 16.15
CA GLY A 217 -14.58 15.87 17.28
C GLY A 217 -13.92 14.86 18.23
N ALA A 218 -12.91 14.11 17.77
CA ALA A 218 -12.16 13.17 18.58
C ALA A 218 -11.00 13.83 19.37
N ILE A 219 -10.53 15.02 18.95
CA ILE A 219 -9.34 15.67 19.52
C ILE A 219 -9.50 16.06 20.99
N PRO A 220 -10.63 16.63 21.47
CA PRO A 220 -10.76 17.00 22.88
C PRO A 220 -10.53 15.84 23.87
N GLY A 221 -10.84 14.61 23.45
CA GLY A 221 -10.61 13.39 24.23
C GLY A 221 -9.19 12.80 24.14
N SER A 222 -8.27 13.44 23.40
CA SER A 222 -6.93 12.88 23.08
C SER A 222 -5.86 13.13 24.16
N GLY A 223 -6.20 13.74 25.29
CA GLY A 223 -5.28 14.01 26.40
C GLY A 223 -4.63 15.40 26.35
N PRO A 224 -3.54 15.63 27.10
CA PRO A 224 -2.93 16.95 27.25
C PRO A 224 -2.53 17.59 25.91
N GLY A 225 -2.63 18.92 25.82
CA GLY A 225 -2.29 19.67 24.60
C GLY A 225 -3.33 19.60 23.48
N TRP A 226 -4.52 19.03 23.73
CA TRP A 226 -5.59 18.94 22.74
C TRP A 226 -6.05 20.29 22.15
N PRO A 227 -6.05 21.44 22.87
CA PRO A 227 -6.52 22.69 22.27
C PRO A 227 -5.62 23.15 21.12
N VAL A 228 -4.30 22.95 21.25
CA VAL A 228 -3.33 23.28 20.21
C VAL A 228 -3.54 22.37 19.00
N ARG A 229 -3.66 21.05 19.23
CA ARG A 229 -3.96 20.08 18.15
C ARG A 229 -5.28 20.39 17.44
N LEU A 230 -6.30 20.78 18.20
CA LEU A 230 -7.60 21.14 17.63
C LEU A 230 -7.47 22.37 16.73
N LEU A 231 -6.71 23.38 17.16
CA LEU A 231 -6.44 24.58 16.36
C LEU A 231 -5.68 24.26 15.08
N GLU A 232 -4.64 23.43 15.16
CA GLU A 232 -3.85 22.98 14.00
C GLU A 232 -4.74 22.28 12.96
N GLU A 233 -5.55 21.33 13.39
CA GLU A 233 -6.44 20.57 12.51
C GLU A 233 -7.59 21.45 11.97
N CYS A 234 -8.10 22.40 12.76
CA CYS A 234 -9.04 23.42 12.28
C CYS A 234 -8.41 24.31 11.20
N GLY A 235 -7.14 24.69 11.36
CA GLY A 235 -6.39 25.46 10.37
C GLY A 235 -6.22 24.70 9.06
N LEU A 236 -5.87 23.41 9.12
CA LEU A 236 -5.80 22.54 7.93
C LEU A 236 -7.16 22.37 7.25
N LEU A 237 -8.24 22.22 8.02
CA LEU A 237 -9.59 22.12 7.45
C LEU A 237 -10.03 23.43 6.79
N HIS A 238 -9.80 24.56 7.46
CA HIS A 238 -10.09 25.89 6.90
C HIS A 238 -9.28 26.16 5.62
N LEU A 239 -8.01 25.74 5.58
CA LEU A 239 -7.19 25.82 4.37
C LEU A 239 -7.83 25.02 3.22
N LEU A 240 -8.38 23.83 3.50
CA LEU A 240 -9.02 22.98 2.49
C LEU A 240 -10.33 23.60 1.98
N ASP A 241 -11.14 24.15 2.87
CA ASP A 241 -12.34 24.90 2.50
C ASP A 241 -11.99 26.09 1.61
N THR A 242 -11.01 26.90 2.03
CA THR A 242 -10.54 28.06 1.26
C THR A 242 -10.03 27.65 -0.12
N ALA A 243 -9.25 26.57 -0.19
CA ALA A 243 -8.74 26.04 -1.46
C ALA A 243 -9.87 25.52 -2.36
N TRP A 244 -10.92 24.90 -1.80
CA TRP A 244 -12.09 24.46 -2.55
C TRP A 244 -12.89 25.66 -3.13
N LEU A 245 -13.10 26.69 -2.31
CA LEU A 245 -13.82 27.90 -2.71
C LEU A 245 -13.03 28.70 -3.76
N GLY A 246 -11.70 28.73 -3.66
CA GLY A 246 -10.78 29.40 -4.58
C GLY A 246 -10.25 28.51 -5.73
N ARG A 247 -10.81 27.30 -5.93
CA ARG A 247 -10.21 26.26 -6.79
C ARG A 247 -9.94 26.68 -8.23
N GLU A 248 -10.69 27.63 -8.76
CA GLU A 248 -10.56 28.10 -10.15
C GLU A 248 -9.29 28.93 -10.40
N ALA A 249 -8.68 29.45 -9.32
CA ALA A 249 -7.42 30.18 -9.37
C ALA A 249 -6.20 29.30 -9.03
N LEU A 250 -6.41 28.03 -8.66
CA LEU A 250 -5.33 27.13 -8.28
C LEU A 250 -4.67 26.50 -9.51
N PRO A 251 -3.36 26.20 -9.45
CA PRO A 251 -2.72 25.34 -10.45
C PRO A 251 -3.45 24.00 -10.57
N ASP A 252 -3.53 23.45 -11.78
CA ASP A 252 -4.32 22.24 -12.09
C ASP A 252 -4.01 21.05 -11.16
N GLN A 253 -2.73 20.87 -10.80
CA GLN A 253 -2.31 19.82 -9.88
C GLN A 253 -2.90 20.01 -8.48
N LEU A 254 -2.78 21.21 -7.92
CA LEU A 254 -3.32 21.52 -6.60
C LEU A 254 -4.86 21.48 -6.61
N ALA A 255 -5.51 21.92 -7.69
CA ALA A 255 -6.96 21.79 -7.85
C ALA A 255 -7.40 20.31 -7.86
N ALA A 256 -6.63 19.41 -8.48
CA ALA A 256 -6.88 17.97 -8.42
C ALA A 256 -6.66 17.38 -7.02
N THR A 257 -5.63 17.81 -6.30
CA THR A 257 -5.41 17.46 -4.89
C THR A 257 -6.59 17.87 -4.03
N VAL A 258 -7.06 19.11 -4.15
CA VAL A 258 -8.22 19.63 -3.42
C VAL A 258 -9.48 18.81 -3.71
N ARG A 259 -9.75 18.46 -4.98
CA ARG A 259 -10.88 17.57 -5.33
C ARG A 259 -10.80 16.23 -4.62
N THR A 260 -9.61 15.64 -4.56
CA THR A 260 -9.37 14.37 -3.86
C THR A 260 -9.61 14.49 -2.37
N ARG A 261 -9.05 15.54 -1.74
CA ARG A 261 -9.11 15.77 -0.29
C ARG A 261 -10.53 16.06 0.20
N VAL A 262 -11.35 16.72 -0.63
CA VAL A 262 -12.78 16.91 -0.36
C VAL A 262 -13.61 15.62 -0.55
N GLY A 263 -13.02 14.61 -1.20
CA GLY A 263 -13.61 13.29 -1.36
C GLY A 263 -14.39 13.10 -2.66
N LEU A 264 -14.08 13.89 -3.70
CA LEU A 264 -14.63 13.67 -5.03
C LEU A 264 -13.99 12.42 -5.67
N PRO A 265 -14.78 11.56 -6.33
CA PRO A 265 -14.23 10.42 -7.03
C PRO A 265 -13.34 10.92 -8.18
N MET A 266 -12.13 10.37 -8.26
CA MET A 266 -11.22 10.53 -9.39
C MET A 266 -10.84 9.17 -9.93
N SER A 267 -10.53 9.12 -11.22
CA SER A 267 -9.98 7.95 -11.88
C SER A 267 -8.50 8.19 -12.16
N ALA A 268 -7.75 7.10 -12.28
CA ALA A 268 -6.41 7.18 -12.86
C ALA A 268 -6.53 7.69 -14.31
N GLU A 269 -5.61 8.57 -14.71
CA GLU A 269 -5.64 9.27 -16.00
C GLU A 269 -4.21 9.36 -16.57
N GLY A 270 -4.11 9.42 -17.90
CA GLY A 270 -2.82 9.46 -18.60
C GLY A 270 -2.31 8.09 -19.05
N PRO A 271 -1.16 8.06 -19.75
CA PRO A 271 -0.62 6.81 -20.29
C PRO A 271 -0.13 5.89 -19.16
N PRO A 272 -0.42 4.57 -19.23
CA PRO A 272 0.13 3.61 -18.30
C PRO A 272 1.66 3.56 -18.42
N VAL A 273 2.34 3.45 -17.29
CA VAL A 273 3.79 3.29 -17.21
C VAL A 273 4.10 1.86 -16.88
N ARG A 274 4.61 1.11 -17.86
CA ARG A 274 5.19 -0.21 -17.63
C ARG A 274 6.58 -0.06 -17.03
N ASP A 275 6.84 -0.80 -15.96
CA ASP A 275 8.15 -0.87 -15.29
C ASP A 275 8.25 -2.18 -14.51
N HIS A 276 9.45 -2.46 -14.02
CA HIS A 276 9.76 -3.43 -12.99
C HIS A 276 9.64 -2.77 -11.62
N TRP A 277 8.50 -2.96 -10.97
CA TRP A 277 8.16 -2.34 -9.70
C TRP A 277 8.60 -3.19 -8.51
N LEU A 278 9.62 -2.76 -7.77
CA LEU A 278 9.98 -3.34 -6.47
C LEU A 278 8.91 -2.99 -5.44
N VAL A 279 8.34 -4.00 -4.79
CA VAL A 279 7.43 -3.81 -3.66
C VAL A 279 8.25 -3.49 -2.40
N LEU A 280 8.11 -2.27 -1.89
CA LEU A 280 8.91 -1.74 -0.78
C LEU A 280 8.23 -1.93 0.58
N ALA A 281 6.92 -1.76 0.65
CA ALA A 281 6.16 -1.90 1.89
C ALA A 281 4.70 -2.25 1.60
N GLN A 282 4.07 -2.97 2.53
CA GLN A 282 2.64 -3.21 2.53
C GLN A 282 2.13 -3.19 3.96
N TYR A 283 1.12 -2.37 4.23
CA TYR A 283 0.46 -2.32 5.54
C TYR A 283 -0.99 -1.86 5.42
N ASP A 284 -1.79 -2.22 6.42
CA ASP A 284 -3.22 -1.96 6.47
C ASP A 284 -3.50 -0.90 7.53
N THR A 285 -4.21 0.16 7.15
CA THR A 285 -4.67 1.23 8.03
C THR A 285 -6.19 1.15 8.19
N PRO A 286 -6.74 1.12 9.41
CA PRO A 286 -8.18 1.23 9.61
C PRO A 286 -8.66 2.64 9.22
N ASP A 287 -9.74 2.71 8.46
CA ASP A 287 -10.36 3.95 7.99
C ASP A 287 -11.88 3.86 8.23
N GLY A 288 -12.29 4.19 9.47
CA GLY A 288 -13.68 4.07 9.92
C GLY A 288 -14.24 2.65 9.74
N ARG A 289 -15.12 2.46 8.76
CA ARG A 289 -15.74 1.17 8.43
C ARG A 289 -15.00 0.37 7.35
N LEU A 290 -13.89 0.90 6.85
CA LEU A 290 -13.03 0.29 5.85
C LEU A 290 -11.65 -0.01 6.43
N VAL A 291 -10.95 -0.92 5.77
CA VAL A 291 -9.51 -1.13 5.95
C VAL A 291 -8.87 -0.78 4.62
N THR A 292 -7.92 0.13 4.66
CA THR A 292 -7.16 0.56 3.48
C THR A 292 -5.78 -0.07 3.54
N ARG A 293 -5.44 -0.86 2.53
CA ARG A 293 -4.09 -1.36 2.32
C ARG A 293 -3.32 -0.37 1.46
N ARG A 294 -2.13 -0.02 1.94
CA ARG A 294 -1.16 0.81 1.25
C ARG A 294 -0.01 -0.08 0.80
N ILE A 295 0.34 0.00 -0.49
CA ILE A 295 1.46 -0.74 -1.07
C ILE A 295 2.38 0.25 -1.76
N TRP A 296 3.60 0.40 -1.24
CA TRP A 296 4.64 1.24 -1.82
C TRP A 296 5.45 0.46 -2.84
N LEU A 297 5.63 1.05 -4.01
CA LEU A 297 6.34 0.49 -5.15
C LEU A 297 7.44 1.45 -5.61
N TYR A 298 8.54 0.91 -6.13
CA TYR A 298 9.57 1.68 -6.83
C TYR A 298 9.91 1.06 -8.18
N GLY A 299 9.72 1.84 -9.24
CA GLY A 299 10.02 1.47 -10.62
C GLY A 299 11.52 1.57 -10.89
N ARG A 300 12.14 0.46 -11.30
CA ARG A 300 13.59 0.38 -11.49
C ARG A 300 14.09 1.13 -12.71
N GLU A 301 13.29 1.15 -13.77
CA GLU A 301 13.67 1.79 -15.03
C GLU A 301 13.22 3.25 -15.06
N SER A 302 12.00 3.53 -14.58
CA SER A 302 11.45 4.89 -14.56
C SER A 302 11.95 5.74 -13.40
N GLY A 303 12.51 5.11 -12.36
CA GLY A 303 12.93 5.78 -11.13
C GLY A 303 11.76 6.35 -10.31
N ARG A 304 10.52 5.91 -10.56
CA ARG A 304 9.31 6.46 -9.94
C ARG A 304 8.93 5.69 -8.68
N THR A 305 8.46 6.42 -7.67
CA THR A 305 7.75 5.82 -6.52
C THR A 305 6.25 5.89 -6.77
N ALA A 306 5.53 4.81 -6.46
CA ALA A 306 4.08 4.74 -6.61
C ALA A 306 3.42 4.11 -5.38
N LEU A 307 2.19 4.53 -5.11
CA LEU A 307 1.33 4.03 -4.04
C LEU A 307 0.10 3.37 -4.66
N LEU A 308 -0.08 2.08 -4.41
CA LEU A 308 -1.35 1.40 -4.68
C LEU A 308 -2.21 1.40 -3.41
N LEU A 309 -3.50 1.67 -3.59
CA LEU A 309 -4.50 1.57 -2.55
C LEU A 309 -5.47 0.43 -2.86
N SER A 310 -5.76 -0.38 -1.85
CA SER A 310 -6.74 -1.46 -1.93
C SER A 310 -7.65 -1.38 -0.71
N PHE A 311 -8.95 -1.50 -0.92
CA PHE A 311 -9.95 -1.28 0.12
C PHE A 311 -10.68 -2.57 0.46
N GLY A 312 -10.89 -2.81 1.75
CA GLY A 312 -11.66 -3.94 2.28
C GLY A 312 -12.68 -3.45 3.31
N PRO A 313 -13.82 -4.15 3.48
CA PRO A 313 -14.73 -3.83 4.57
C PRO A 313 -14.10 -4.19 5.93
N MET A 314 -14.52 -3.51 6.99
CA MET A 314 -14.03 -3.78 8.36
C MET A 314 -14.05 -5.28 8.69
N GLY A 315 -12.91 -5.77 9.21
CA GLY A 315 -12.73 -7.18 9.55
C GLY A 315 -12.38 -8.11 8.37
N ARG A 316 -12.27 -7.58 7.15
CA ARG A 316 -11.80 -8.31 5.97
C ARG A 316 -10.62 -7.58 5.33
N ALA A 317 -9.50 -8.30 5.18
CA ALA A 317 -8.32 -7.76 4.53
C ALA A 317 -8.62 -7.37 3.07
N PRO A 318 -8.04 -6.27 2.57
CA PRO A 318 -8.15 -5.87 1.16
C PRO A 318 -7.63 -6.95 0.20
N GLU A 319 -8.22 -7.02 -0.99
CA GLU A 319 -7.99 -8.12 -1.94
C GLU A 319 -6.58 -8.11 -2.53
N LEU A 320 -6.12 -6.97 -3.04
CA LEU A 320 -4.77 -6.85 -3.56
C LEU A 320 -3.75 -7.07 -2.43
N ALA A 321 -2.87 -8.04 -2.61
CA ALA A 321 -1.71 -8.24 -1.77
C ALA A 321 -0.50 -8.39 -2.70
N LEU A 322 0.61 -7.75 -2.40
CA LEU A 322 1.86 -7.92 -3.13
C LEU A 322 2.95 -8.22 -2.09
N PRO A 323 3.64 -9.38 -2.16
CA PRO A 323 4.66 -9.70 -1.19
C PRO A 323 5.78 -8.66 -1.20
N VAL A 324 6.18 -8.15 -0.05
CA VAL A 324 7.25 -7.15 0.01
C VAL A 324 8.59 -7.78 -0.39
N GLY A 325 9.40 -7.03 -1.14
CA GLY A 325 10.70 -7.46 -1.64
C GLY A 325 10.65 -8.28 -2.93
N VAL A 326 9.48 -8.44 -3.56
CA VAL A 326 9.38 -8.97 -4.94
C VAL A 326 9.36 -7.82 -5.94
N THR A 327 9.74 -8.11 -7.17
CA THR A 327 9.56 -7.18 -8.29
C THR A 327 8.44 -7.68 -9.20
N ILE A 328 7.54 -6.79 -9.62
CA ILE A 328 6.46 -7.09 -10.56
C ILE A 328 6.68 -6.34 -11.88
N ASP A 329 6.53 -7.02 -13.02
CA ASP A 329 6.47 -6.37 -14.34
C ASP A 329 5.01 -5.99 -14.60
N ALA A 330 4.71 -4.71 -14.45
CA ALA A 330 3.34 -4.22 -14.50
C ALA A 330 3.23 -2.79 -15.02
N GLU A 331 2.07 -2.47 -15.57
CA GLU A 331 1.64 -1.12 -15.88
C GLU A 331 0.99 -0.45 -14.68
N LEU A 332 1.40 0.79 -14.38
CA LEU A 332 0.73 1.65 -13.41
C LEU A 332 0.20 2.90 -14.11
N THR A 333 -1.07 3.25 -13.86
CA THR A 333 -1.67 4.50 -14.34
C THR A 333 -1.75 5.50 -13.20
N PRO A 334 -1.10 6.68 -13.29
CA PRO A 334 -1.09 7.65 -12.20
C PRO A 334 -2.45 8.34 -12.03
N TYR A 335 -2.70 8.87 -10.83
CA TYR A 335 -3.81 9.78 -10.60
C TYR A 335 -3.37 11.23 -10.86
N PRO A 336 -4.29 12.11 -11.26
CA PRO A 336 -4.01 13.55 -11.36
C PRO A 336 -3.72 14.14 -9.98
N GLY A 337 -2.96 15.24 -9.94
CA GLY A 337 -2.71 16.02 -8.71
C GLY A 337 -1.31 15.90 -8.10
N GLY A 338 -0.32 15.42 -8.86
CA GLY A 338 1.08 15.40 -8.41
C GLY A 338 1.40 14.41 -7.27
N GLY A 339 0.38 13.70 -6.75
CA GLY A 339 0.55 12.64 -5.78
C GLY A 339 1.14 11.36 -6.38
N LEU A 340 1.51 10.44 -5.51
CA LEU A 340 2.16 9.17 -5.89
C LEU A 340 1.17 8.04 -6.16
N ARG A 341 -0.13 8.29 -6.06
CA ARG A 341 -1.16 7.27 -6.21
C ARG A 341 -1.25 6.78 -7.66
N ALA A 342 -1.37 5.47 -7.84
CA ALA A 342 -1.59 4.84 -9.13
C ALA A 342 -2.60 3.69 -9.05
N ASP A 343 -3.20 3.35 -10.19
CA ASP A 343 -3.95 2.11 -10.37
C ASP A 343 -3.05 1.06 -11.04
N LEU A 344 -3.16 -0.18 -10.55
CA LEU A 344 -2.49 -1.35 -11.13
C LEU A 344 -3.24 -1.80 -12.39
N GLY A 345 -2.55 -1.74 -13.52
CA GLY A 345 -2.98 -2.21 -14.83
C GLY A 345 -2.56 -3.66 -15.10
N ARG A 346 -2.16 -3.93 -16.34
CA ARG A 346 -1.74 -5.26 -16.79
C ARG A 346 -0.44 -5.68 -16.12
N GLN A 347 -0.33 -6.96 -15.79
CA GLN A 347 0.89 -7.62 -15.34
C GLN A 347 1.38 -8.55 -16.45
N PHE A 348 2.68 -8.53 -16.72
CA PHE A 348 3.27 -9.20 -17.88
C PHE A 348 4.07 -10.44 -17.51
N ALA A 349 4.51 -10.54 -16.25
CA ALA A 349 5.26 -11.67 -15.74
C ALA A 349 4.87 -11.99 -14.29
N THR A 350 5.14 -13.23 -13.87
CA THR A 350 4.93 -13.63 -12.48
C THR A 350 5.95 -12.93 -11.57
N PRO A 351 5.54 -12.43 -10.39
CA PRO A 351 6.45 -11.76 -9.46
C PRO A 351 7.67 -12.61 -9.12
N GLY A 352 8.86 -12.09 -9.40
CA GLY A 352 10.13 -12.75 -9.14
C GLY A 352 10.88 -12.16 -7.93
N PRO A 353 11.57 -12.96 -7.12
CA PRO A 353 12.54 -12.49 -6.14
C PRO A 353 13.79 -12.03 -6.89
N VAL A 354 13.78 -10.79 -7.35
CA VAL A 354 15.01 -10.12 -7.77
C VAL A 354 15.70 -9.60 -6.51
N PRO A 355 17.02 -9.86 -6.31
CA PRO A 355 17.79 -9.21 -5.25
C PRO A 355 17.64 -7.70 -5.37
N GLY A 356 16.80 -7.13 -4.52
CA GLY A 356 16.44 -5.74 -4.61
C GLY A 356 17.53 -4.90 -3.99
N THR A 357 18.43 -4.34 -4.79
CA THR A 357 19.21 -3.17 -4.34
C THR A 357 18.22 -2.13 -3.79
N PRO A 358 18.50 -1.46 -2.67
CA PRO A 358 17.60 -0.40 -2.21
C PRO A 358 17.38 0.64 -3.33
N PRO A 359 16.21 1.30 -3.39
CA PRO A 359 16.05 2.47 -4.23
C PRO A 359 17.13 3.52 -3.95
N PRO A 360 17.42 4.42 -4.90
CA PRO A 360 18.19 5.62 -4.61
C PRO A 360 17.58 6.36 -3.42
N GLY A 361 18.45 6.89 -2.58
CA GLY A 361 18.08 7.58 -1.36
C GLY A 361 19.10 8.66 -1.03
N GLY A 362 18.91 9.31 0.11
CA GLY A 362 19.80 10.38 0.56
C GLY A 362 19.94 10.44 2.07
N SER A 363 20.60 11.49 2.53
CA SER A 363 20.73 11.83 3.94
C SER A 363 19.38 12.19 4.56
N THR A 364 19.35 12.24 5.90
CA THR A 364 18.19 12.74 6.65
C THR A 364 17.82 14.19 6.29
N ALA A 365 18.81 15.04 6.00
CA ALA A 365 18.60 16.42 5.56
C ALA A 365 17.95 16.50 4.17
N THR A 366 18.39 15.69 3.21
CA THR A 366 17.78 15.61 1.88
C THR A 366 16.34 15.11 1.97
N ALA A 367 16.07 14.13 2.84
CA ALA A 367 14.70 13.64 3.06
C ALA A 367 13.77 14.74 3.59
N LEU A 368 14.22 15.59 4.52
CA LEU A 368 13.46 16.75 4.99
C LEU A 368 13.19 17.76 3.87
N ALA A 369 14.18 18.03 3.02
CA ALA A 369 14.02 18.95 1.88
C ALA A 369 12.99 18.43 0.87
N VAL A 370 13.03 17.13 0.55
CA VAL A 370 12.05 16.50 -0.35
C VAL A 370 10.65 16.51 0.25
N HIS A 371 10.51 16.22 1.55
CA HIS A 371 9.23 16.31 2.25
C HIS A 371 8.68 17.75 2.26
N ALA A 372 9.53 18.75 2.49
CA ALA A 372 9.13 20.16 2.45
C ALA A 372 8.66 20.59 1.06
N GLU A 373 9.29 20.11 -0.01
CA GLU A 373 8.83 20.35 -1.38
C GLU A 373 7.50 19.66 -1.66
N ALA A 374 7.31 18.42 -1.20
CA ALA A 374 6.03 17.72 -1.32
C ALA A 374 4.88 18.46 -0.61
N LEU A 375 5.15 19.05 0.57
CA LEU A 375 4.19 19.88 1.29
C LEU A 375 3.77 21.15 0.53
N ARG A 376 4.63 21.69 -0.36
CA ARG A 376 4.24 22.82 -1.22
C ARG A 376 3.21 22.43 -2.25
N GLY A 377 3.25 21.19 -2.74
CA GLY A 377 2.28 20.64 -3.71
C GLY A 377 1.00 20.12 -3.05
N ASP A 378 1.08 19.61 -1.82
CA ASP A 378 -0.07 19.15 -1.03
C ASP A 378 0.12 19.53 0.46
N PRO A 379 -0.45 20.66 0.89
CA PRO A 379 -0.35 21.11 2.29
C PRO A 379 -0.98 20.16 3.33
N TRP A 380 -1.80 19.20 2.89
CA TRP A 380 -2.45 18.21 3.76
C TRP A 380 -1.75 16.86 3.73
N LEU A 381 -0.54 16.80 3.19
CA LEU A 381 0.25 15.58 3.14
C LEU A 381 0.61 15.10 4.55
N ASP A 382 0.17 13.88 4.90
CA ASP A 382 0.47 13.29 6.21
C ASP A 382 1.93 12.79 6.29
N ALA A 383 2.40 12.19 5.19
CA ALA A 383 3.76 11.69 5.07
C ALA A 383 4.18 11.51 3.60
N TRP A 384 5.49 11.50 3.36
CA TRP A 384 6.13 11.27 2.07
C TRP A 384 7.08 10.07 2.11
N PRO A 385 7.08 9.18 1.11
CA PRO A 385 8.01 8.06 1.07
C PRO A 385 9.45 8.54 0.83
N VAL A 386 10.38 8.05 1.64
CA VAL A 386 11.82 8.35 1.51
C VAL A 386 12.66 7.10 1.71
N THR A 387 13.81 7.06 1.02
CA THR A 387 14.88 6.10 1.29
C THR A 387 16.04 6.84 1.92
N LEU A 388 16.35 6.51 3.16
CA LEU A 388 17.48 7.04 3.91
C LEU A 388 18.70 6.13 3.71
N ARG A 389 19.83 6.72 3.33
CA ARG A 389 21.10 6.03 3.14
C ARG A 389 21.98 6.22 4.35
N ASP A 390 22.73 5.17 4.69
CA ASP A 390 23.79 5.21 5.69
C ASP A 390 23.35 5.81 7.03
N VAL A 391 22.18 5.38 7.52
CA VAL A 391 21.62 5.81 8.80
C VAL A 391 21.78 4.75 9.88
N ILE A 392 21.92 5.19 11.13
CA ILE A 392 22.08 4.33 12.30
C ILE A 392 20.88 4.56 13.25
N PRO A 393 20.08 3.52 13.57
CA PRO A 393 19.07 3.63 14.62
C PRO A 393 19.76 3.81 15.97
N VAL A 394 19.49 4.92 16.66
CA VAL A 394 20.07 5.24 17.96
C VAL A 394 19.00 5.65 18.97
N PRO A 395 19.16 5.34 20.27
CA PRO A 395 18.30 5.89 21.32
C PRO A 395 18.40 7.42 21.37
N SER A 396 17.29 8.09 21.68
CA SER A 396 17.24 9.56 21.82
C SER A 396 16.22 9.94 22.90
N GLY A 397 16.69 10.39 24.06
CA GLY A 397 15.84 10.63 25.24
C GLY A 397 15.02 9.39 25.59
N ASP A 398 13.69 9.55 25.65
CA ASP A 398 12.73 8.47 25.89
C ASP A 398 12.28 7.73 24.60
N GLY A 399 12.91 8.01 23.47
CA GLY A 399 12.55 7.47 22.16
C GLY A 399 13.74 6.94 21.35
N TRP A 400 13.53 6.84 20.04
CA TRP A 400 14.55 6.43 19.07
C TRP A 400 14.54 7.38 17.88
N GLN A 401 15.68 7.46 17.20
CA GLN A 401 15.86 8.22 15.97
C GLN A 401 16.73 7.43 14.99
N VAL A 402 16.69 7.81 13.72
CA VAL A 402 17.68 7.40 12.72
C VAL A 402 18.63 8.56 12.49
N ALA A 403 19.88 8.38 12.91
CA ALA A 403 20.94 9.37 12.77
C ALA A 403 21.71 9.12 11.48
N ASP A 404 22.06 10.17 10.77
CA ASP A 404 22.94 10.11 9.61
C ASP A 404 24.37 9.71 10.07
N ALA A 405 25.02 8.78 9.37
CA ALA A 405 26.36 8.34 9.76
C ALA A 405 27.45 9.39 9.45
N GLU A 406 27.19 10.30 8.50
CA GLU A 406 28.17 11.28 8.01
C GLU A 406 27.89 12.71 8.50
N SER A 407 26.78 12.94 9.22
CA SER A 407 26.40 14.26 9.72
C SER A 407 25.71 14.23 11.07
N GLU A 408 25.56 15.38 11.72
CA GLU A 408 24.86 15.51 13.01
C GLU A 408 23.32 15.53 12.88
N SER A 409 22.79 15.22 11.69
CA SER A 409 21.36 15.25 11.42
C SER A 409 20.70 13.91 11.77
N ALA A 410 19.52 13.96 12.39
CA ALA A 410 18.74 12.77 12.76
C ALA A 410 17.24 13.02 12.60
N LEU A 411 16.49 11.95 12.34
CA LEU A 411 15.02 11.99 12.28
C LEU A 411 14.43 11.15 13.42
N PRO A 412 13.55 11.71 14.27
CA PRO A 412 12.89 10.94 15.31
C PRO A 412 12.00 9.87 14.69
N LEU A 413 11.95 8.70 15.30
CA LEU A 413 11.01 7.65 14.93
C LEU A 413 9.62 7.99 15.49
N THR A 414 8.58 7.74 14.69
CA THR A 414 7.21 8.01 15.12
C THR A 414 6.80 7.12 16.31
N PRO A 415 5.84 7.56 17.15
CA PRO A 415 5.29 6.69 18.21
C PRO A 415 4.74 5.35 17.69
N ALA A 416 4.17 5.36 16.48
CA ALA A 416 3.71 4.15 15.81
C ALA A 416 4.88 3.19 15.53
N ALA A 417 6.01 3.69 15.00
CA ALA A 417 7.24 2.92 14.84
C ALA A 417 7.72 2.29 16.15
N LEU A 418 7.75 3.07 17.24
CA LEU A 418 8.21 2.62 18.55
C LEU A 418 7.35 1.49 19.15
N SER A 419 6.04 1.51 18.87
CA SER A 419 5.12 0.48 19.34
C SER A 419 5.20 -0.84 18.55
N ARG A 420 5.83 -0.84 17.37
CA ARG A 420 5.95 -2.02 16.50
C ARG A 420 7.21 -2.81 16.84
N PRO A 421 7.17 -4.15 16.75
CA PRO A 421 8.36 -4.98 16.97
C PRO A 421 9.46 -4.77 15.93
N GLY A 422 9.17 -4.04 14.84
CA GLY A 422 10.10 -3.77 13.74
C GLY A 422 11.31 -2.93 14.14
N LEU A 423 11.20 -2.07 15.15
CA LEU A 423 12.33 -1.33 15.68
C LEU A 423 13.48 -2.26 16.09
N TRP A 424 13.18 -3.34 16.82
CA TRP A 424 14.21 -4.26 17.29
C TRP A 424 14.86 -5.05 16.16
N LYS A 425 14.12 -5.32 15.08
CA LYS A 425 14.71 -5.91 13.87
C LYS A 425 15.63 -4.93 13.16
N LEU A 426 15.24 -3.65 13.07
CA LEU A 426 16.08 -2.60 12.48
C LEU A 426 17.39 -2.43 13.27
N VAL A 427 17.31 -2.39 14.61
CA VAL A 427 18.48 -2.33 15.49
C VAL A 427 19.37 -3.55 15.34
N ALA A 428 18.77 -4.76 15.31
CA ALA A 428 19.52 -6.00 15.12
C ALA A 428 20.19 -6.09 13.74
N LEU A 429 19.53 -5.58 12.69
CA LEU A 429 20.08 -5.51 11.34
C LEU A 429 21.24 -4.53 11.26
N SER A 430 21.11 -3.38 11.91
CA SER A 430 22.17 -2.37 11.98
C SER A 430 23.39 -2.88 12.75
N GLY A 431 23.18 -3.55 13.88
CA GLY A 431 24.28 -3.96 14.75
C GLY A 431 25.15 -2.80 15.25
N GLY A 432 24.64 -1.57 15.20
CA GLY A 432 25.37 -0.33 15.47
C GLY A 432 26.06 0.29 14.23
N GLY A 433 25.99 -0.37 13.07
CA GLY A 433 26.50 0.13 11.79
C GLY A 433 25.42 0.78 10.91
N PRO A 434 25.84 1.51 9.85
CA PRO A 434 24.93 2.18 8.93
C PRO A 434 24.09 1.18 8.12
N VAL A 435 22.81 1.49 7.96
CA VAL A 435 21.85 0.74 7.14
C VAL A 435 21.13 1.67 6.17
N THR A 436 20.58 1.09 5.10
CA THR A 436 19.62 1.82 4.24
C THR A 436 18.21 1.48 4.69
N VAL A 437 17.34 2.49 4.82
CA VAL A 437 15.97 2.32 5.33
C VAL A 437 14.98 3.04 4.44
N PHE A 438 13.94 2.34 4.01
CA PHE A 438 12.77 2.92 3.36
C PHE A 438 11.64 3.08 4.38
N GLY A 439 10.95 4.22 4.32
CA GLY A 439 9.83 4.53 5.21
C GLY A 439 9.07 5.78 4.78
N GLU A 440 8.13 6.19 5.61
CA GLU A 440 7.36 7.42 5.45
C GLU A 440 7.88 8.49 6.40
N LEU A 441 8.23 9.66 5.87
CA LEU A 441 8.58 10.84 6.66
C LEU A 441 7.37 11.76 6.72
N GLY A 442 6.87 12.04 7.93
CA GLY A 442 5.81 13.00 8.18
C GLY A 442 6.19 14.01 9.25
N HIS A 443 5.25 14.90 9.59
CA HIS A 443 5.48 15.95 10.60
C HIS A 443 5.82 15.42 12.01
N ARG A 444 5.47 14.16 12.31
CA ARG A 444 5.77 13.49 13.60
C ARG A 444 7.08 12.69 13.60
N GLY A 445 7.80 12.68 12.48
CA GLY A 445 9.03 11.91 12.32
C GLY A 445 8.92 10.83 11.24
N PHE A 446 9.86 9.89 11.29
CA PHE A 446 10.05 8.84 10.29
C PHE A 446 9.44 7.51 10.76
N ASP A 447 8.66 6.87 9.90
CA ASP A 447 8.08 5.54 10.10
C ASP A 447 8.76 4.52 9.18
N PRO A 448 9.67 3.68 9.70
CA PRO A 448 10.47 2.78 8.88
C PRO A 448 9.68 1.49 8.53
N PHE A 449 9.86 0.98 7.31
CA PHE A 449 9.12 -0.19 6.79
C PHE A 449 10.01 -1.29 6.21
N ALA A 450 11.10 -0.93 5.54
CA ALA A 450 12.04 -1.89 4.97
C ALA A 450 13.48 -1.42 5.19
N ALA A 451 14.40 -2.35 5.39
CA ALA A 451 15.81 -2.04 5.55
C ALA A 451 16.73 -3.01 4.81
N TRP A 452 17.91 -2.50 4.47
CA TRP A 452 18.99 -3.21 3.81
C TRP A 452 20.29 -3.01 4.58
N ASP A 453 21.03 -4.10 4.74
CA ASP A 453 22.42 -4.04 5.20
C ASP A 453 23.28 -3.35 4.12
N THR A 454 24.13 -2.41 4.51
CA THR A 454 25.09 -1.72 3.63
C THR A 454 26.30 -2.59 3.31
N GLY A 455 26.49 -3.71 4.02
CA GLY A 455 27.65 -4.59 3.90
C GLY A 455 28.93 -4.04 4.55
N ALA A 456 28.88 -2.82 5.09
CA ALA A 456 30.06 -2.11 5.62
C ALA A 456 30.66 -2.74 6.91
N GLY A 457 29.94 -3.67 7.55
CA GLY A 457 30.40 -4.35 8.77
C GLY A 457 31.14 -5.68 8.56
N ARG A 458 31.22 -6.22 7.33
CA ARG A 458 31.95 -7.48 7.06
C ARG A 458 33.33 -7.15 6.53
N GLY A 459 34.32 -7.11 7.42
CA GLY A 459 35.71 -6.90 7.06
C GLY A 459 36.20 -7.89 5.99
N GLY A 460 36.76 -7.33 4.91
CA GLY A 460 37.65 -8.01 3.96
C GLY A 460 37.00 -8.60 2.71
N GLY A 461 37.05 -7.85 1.59
CA GLY A 461 36.84 -8.39 0.25
C GLY A 461 36.30 -7.36 -0.74
N SER A 462 37.14 -6.95 -1.67
CA SER A 462 36.92 -5.93 -2.71
C SER A 462 35.62 -6.08 -3.54
N GLY A 463 34.92 -4.97 -3.72
CA GLY A 463 34.28 -4.58 -4.99
C GLY A 463 33.20 -5.53 -5.54
N GLY A 464 32.02 -5.52 -4.93
CA GLY A 464 30.80 -6.08 -5.53
C GLY A 464 29.59 -5.30 -5.02
N ALA A 465 28.69 -4.89 -5.93
CA ALA A 465 27.46 -4.18 -5.58
C ALA A 465 26.72 -4.90 -4.43
N ALA A 466 26.29 -4.12 -3.43
CA ALA A 466 25.62 -4.61 -2.23
C ALA A 466 24.33 -5.36 -2.58
N ASN A 467 24.43 -6.69 -2.72
CA ASN A 467 23.30 -7.62 -2.88
C ASN A 467 22.61 -7.85 -1.53
N GLY A 468 22.08 -6.79 -0.92
CA GLY A 468 21.31 -6.88 0.33
C GLY A 468 19.91 -7.44 0.07
N THR A 469 19.54 -8.52 0.78
CA THR A 469 18.14 -8.95 0.83
C THR A 469 17.31 -7.92 1.59
N VAL A 470 16.19 -7.49 1.01
CA VAL A 470 15.20 -6.64 1.69
C VAL A 470 14.77 -7.32 2.99
N ARG A 471 14.90 -6.63 4.13
CA ARG A 471 14.37 -7.08 5.42
C ARG A 471 13.16 -6.26 5.80
N LEU A 472 12.06 -6.96 6.09
CA LEU A 472 10.85 -6.37 6.64
C LEU A 472 11.04 -6.09 8.12
N ILE A 473 11.04 -4.80 8.45
CA ILE A 473 11.17 -4.34 9.83
C ILE A 473 9.80 -4.25 10.47
#